data_AF-A0A2V7ZSQ6-F1
#
_entry.id   AF-A0A2V7ZSQ6-F1
#
_cell.length_a   1.000
_cell.length_b   1.000
_cell.length_c   1.000
_cell.angle_alpha   90.00
_cell.angle_beta   90.00
_cell.angle_gamma   90.00
#
_symmetry.space_group_name_H-M   'P 1'
#
loop_
_entity.id
_entity.type
_entity.pdbx_description
1 polymer ?
#
loop_
_entity_poly.entity_id
_entity_poly.type
_entity_poly.pdbx_seq_one_letter_code
_entity_poly.pdbx_strand_id
1 'polypeptide(L)'
;MRTLIKQLRRVVVFLFVVCVVVGSLGGDIRPWVTVKAANPCLTPPNAIVAENCKTGAPDTEWDLGLNPSSGDANIQGFAADFSVNTNGLVHFKVSVTPGGLYHLNIYRMGYYGGNGARLVARVPAVGSLNGIQQADCPTAADTGMTDCGAWVQDPAAVWDLSTAPAPVTSGIYFAKAVRDDGAGASHLFFVVRNDASTSDVIVKTSDTTWQAYNSYGGNSFYVGGATPAAGSSPARAYKLSYNRPFNTRGNGNARSFVFSAEYPMVRFLESNGYDVSYLSTADLARNAGAANPILAHQVFMSSGHDEYWSAEERANVEAARNGGRHLVFASGNEMYWKTRWEDNYRTLVSYKETWANAKIDQTTPTWTGTWRDPRFSPDGGRPENAVSGQIFTVDCCSAPTGFVPPADGRMRFWRNTDVA
;
A
#
# COMPACT_ATOMS: atom_id res chain seq x y z
N MET A 1 26.90 26.74 69.04
CA MET A 1 27.77 27.71 69.74
C MET A 1 28.06 28.85 68.76
N ARG A 2 27.15 29.82 68.70
CA ARG A 2 27.37 31.27 68.96
C ARG A 2 28.15 32.00 67.82
N THR A 3 27.48 32.63 66.83
CA THR A 3 27.07 34.08 66.71
C THR A 3 28.25 35.07 66.62
N LEU A 4 28.30 36.13 65.78
CA LEU A 4 27.34 37.25 65.60
C LEU A 4 27.76 38.17 64.38
N ILE A 5 26.94 38.43 63.32
CA ILE A 5 26.08 39.60 62.92
C ILE A 5 26.74 40.98 62.58
N LYS A 6 26.47 41.53 61.36
CA LYS A 6 25.84 42.86 60.98
C LYS A 6 26.38 43.41 59.64
N GLN A 7 25.65 43.38 58.52
CA GLN A 7 24.63 44.31 57.99
C GLN A 7 25.06 45.79 57.70
N LEU A 8 25.04 46.18 56.41
CA LEU A 8 24.12 47.16 55.75
C LEU A 8 24.77 48.26 54.86
N ARG A 9 24.40 48.24 53.56
CA ARG A 9 24.08 49.34 52.60
C ARG A 9 25.03 50.55 52.45
N ARG A 10 25.46 50.82 51.20
CA ARG A 10 25.01 51.98 50.38
C ARG A 10 25.61 51.96 48.94
N VAL A 11 24.75 52.34 48.00
CA VAL A 11 24.94 52.60 46.56
C VAL A 11 25.73 53.90 46.37
N VAL A 12 26.63 54.00 45.38
CA VAL A 12 26.78 55.14 44.42
C VAL A 12 27.72 54.75 43.25
N VAL A 13 27.15 54.90 42.05
CA VAL A 13 27.66 55.07 40.69
C VAL A 13 29.09 55.59 40.53
N PHE A 14 29.89 54.96 39.65
CA PHE A 14 30.89 55.67 38.85
C PHE A 14 30.98 55.10 37.43
N LEU A 15 30.85 56.01 36.46
CA LEU A 15 30.97 55.81 35.02
C LEU A 15 32.34 55.23 34.64
N PHE A 16 32.36 54.31 33.68
CA PHE A 16 33.48 54.19 32.76
C PHE A 16 33.00 54.36 31.33
N VAL A 17 33.52 55.43 30.72
CA VAL A 17 33.49 55.73 29.30
C VAL A 17 34.30 54.65 28.58
N VAL A 18 33.70 53.98 27.61
CA VAL A 18 34.43 53.20 26.61
C VAL A 18 34.09 53.77 25.24
N CYS A 19 35.14 54.18 24.53
CA CYS A 19 35.14 54.80 23.23
C CYS A 19 34.34 54.00 22.19
N VAL A 20 33.47 54.71 21.47
CA VAL A 20 32.81 54.21 20.27
C VAL A 20 33.85 54.12 19.15
N VAL A 21 34.22 52.90 18.77
CA VAL A 21 34.77 52.62 17.44
C VAL A 21 33.58 52.29 16.55
N VAL A 22 33.22 53.23 15.67
CA VAL A 22 32.26 52.99 14.59
C VAL A 22 32.95 52.11 13.55
N GLY A 23 32.88 50.80 13.75
CA GLY A 23 33.18 49.80 12.74
C GLY A 23 31.91 49.48 11.97
N SER A 24 31.80 49.99 10.75
CA SER A 24 30.76 49.64 9.78
C SER A 24 30.90 48.17 9.37
N LEU A 25 30.26 47.26 10.10
CA LEU A 25 29.92 45.92 9.64
C LEU A 25 28.41 45.84 9.59
N GLY A 26 27.85 45.95 8.38
CA GLY A 26 26.43 45.80 8.09
C GLY A 26 25.96 44.36 8.27
N GLY A 27 25.98 43.87 9.51
CA GLY A 27 25.31 42.64 9.89
C GLY A 27 23.87 42.94 10.26
N ASP A 28 22.95 42.63 9.36
CA ASP A 28 21.52 42.50 9.65
C ASP A 28 21.33 41.54 10.83
N ILE A 29 21.19 42.07 12.04
CA ILE A 29 20.77 41.30 13.21
C ILE A 29 19.27 41.05 13.03
N ARG A 30 18.90 40.09 12.18
CA ARG A 30 17.51 39.63 12.13
C ARG A 30 17.27 38.82 13.41
N PRO A 31 16.42 39.28 14.35
CA PRO A 31 16.02 38.42 15.44
C PRO A 31 15.40 37.17 14.81
N TRP A 32 15.92 36.00 15.18
CA TRP A 32 15.30 34.72 14.85
C TRP A 32 14.00 34.68 15.61
N VAL A 33 12.93 35.23 15.02
CA VAL A 33 11.58 34.92 15.45
C VAL A 33 11.39 33.46 15.12
N THR A 34 11.57 32.60 16.12
CA THR A 34 11.08 31.22 16.03
C THR A 34 9.57 31.30 15.98
N VAL A 35 9.03 31.45 14.76
CA VAL A 35 7.60 31.23 14.54
C VAL A 35 7.39 29.77 14.93
N LYS A 36 6.76 29.55 16.09
CA LYS A 36 6.28 28.23 16.47
C LYS A 36 5.48 27.74 15.27
N ALA A 37 5.95 26.70 14.59
CA ALA A 37 5.29 26.19 13.40
C ALA A 37 3.79 26.05 13.74
N ALA A 38 2.94 26.68 12.93
CA ALA A 38 1.50 26.58 13.14
C ALA A 38 1.16 25.09 13.24
N ASN A 39 0.36 24.71 14.24
CA ASN A 39 -0.08 23.32 14.37
C ASN A 39 -0.76 22.95 13.03
N PRO A 40 -0.19 22.02 12.24
CA PRO A 40 -0.69 21.73 10.90
C PRO A 40 -2.13 21.21 10.94
N CYS A 41 -2.61 20.75 12.10
CA CYS A 41 -3.99 20.34 12.30
C CYS A 41 -5.02 21.47 12.34
N LEU A 42 -4.59 22.72 12.55
CA LEU A 42 -5.51 23.87 12.52
C LEU A 42 -5.83 24.31 11.10
N THR A 43 -4.90 24.12 10.17
CA THR A 43 -5.05 24.47 8.76
C THR A 43 -4.21 23.50 7.93
N PRO A 44 -4.68 22.26 7.75
CA PRO A 44 -3.91 21.23 7.08
C PRO A 44 -3.70 21.58 5.60
N PRO A 45 -2.47 21.51 5.08
CA PRO A 45 -2.17 21.86 3.69
C PRO A 45 -2.73 20.86 2.66
N ASN A 46 -3.05 19.64 3.08
CA ASN A 46 -3.65 18.61 2.22
C ASN A 46 -4.47 17.60 3.04
N ALA A 47 -5.15 16.67 2.35
CA ALA A 47 -6.02 15.67 2.96
C ALA A 47 -5.27 14.70 3.89
N ILE A 48 -4.02 14.36 3.57
CA ILE A 48 -3.20 13.44 4.37
C ILE A 48 -2.77 14.07 5.69
N VAL A 49 -2.36 15.33 5.68
CA VAL A 49 -2.05 16.06 6.91
C VAL A 49 -3.31 16.22 7.77
N ALA A 50 -4.46 16.51 7.16
CA ALA A 50 -5.74 16.56 7.86
C ALA A 50 -6.11 15.20 8.49
N GLU A 51 -5.88 14.11 7.76
CA GLU A 51 -6.16 12.75 8.22
C GLU A 51 -5.24 12.33 9.38
N ASN A 52 -3.94 12.68 9.31
CA ASN A 52 -2.96 12.40 10.37
C ASN A 52 -3.21 13.16 11.68
N CYS A 53 -4.04 14.21 11.64
CA CYS A 53 -4.47 14.93 12.84
C CYS A 53 -5.56 14.21 13.62
N LYS A 54 -6.16 13.15 13.05
CA LYS A 54 -7.12 12.30 13.75
C LYS A 54 -6.39 11.25 14.60
N THR A 55 -7.01 10.83 15.69
CA THR A 55 -6.47 9.81 16.59
C THR A 55 -6.29 8.47 15.86
N GLY A 56 -5.05 7.97 15.79
CA GLY A 56 -4.78 6.61 15.33
C GLY A 56 -5.11 5.55 16.37
N ALA A 57 -5.37 4.32 15.91
CA ALA A 57 -5.57 3.15 16.77
C ALA A 57 -4.23 2.44 17.01
N PRO A 58 -3.84 2.10 18.26
CA PRO A 58 -2.64 1.32 18.51
C PRO A 58 -2.70 -0.04 17.78
N ASP A 59 -1.53 -0.61 17.47
CA ASP A 59 -1.41 -1.90 16.79
C ASP A 59 -2.12 -3.04 17.52
N THR A 60 -2.19 -3.01 18.85
CA THR A 60 -2.99 -3.96 19.65
C THR A 60 -4.47 -4.00 19.29
N GLU A 61 -5.03 -2.94 18.69
CA GLU A 61 -6.43 -2.88 18.25
C GLU A 61 -6.63 -3.38 16.82
N TRP A 62 -5.82 -2.90 15.88
CA TRP A 62 -6.02 -3.17 14.45
C TRP A 62 -5.24 -4.38 13.94
N ASP A 63 -4.11 -4.71 14.56
CA ASP A 63 -3.26 -5.82 14.16
C ASP A 63 -3.86 -7.17 14.67
N LEU A 64 -3.47 -8.28 14.04
CA LEU A 64 -3.73 -9.66 14.44
C LEU A 64 -2.56 -10.26 15.27
N GLY A 65 -1.43 -9.55 15.37
CA GLY A 65 -0.23 -10.03 16.05
C GLY A 65 0.55 -11.07 15.23
N LEU A 66 1.57 -11.67 15.84
CA LEU A 66 2.54 -12.52 15.15
C LEU A 66 2.31 -14.05 15.29
N ASN A 67 1.21 -14.56 15.88
CA ASN A 67 0.98 -16.01 16.00
C ASN A 67 -0.49 -16.43 16.33
N PRO A 68 -1.24 -17.16 15.46
CA PRO A 68 -1.03 -17.35 14.02
C PRO A 68 -1.34 -16.06 13.24
N SER A 69 -0.45 -15.70 12.32
CA SER A 69 -0.27 -14.34 11.80
C SER A 69 -0.93 -14.03 10.45
N SER A 70 -1.73 -14.95 9.89
CA SER A 70 -2.48 -14.73 8.63
C SER A 70 -3.96 -14.37 8.82
N GLY A 71 -4.49 -14.52 10.03
CA GLY A 71 -5.93 -14.54 10.32
C GLY A 71 -6.38 -15.90 10.84
N ASP A 72 -7.54 -15.91 11.51
CA ASP A 72 -8.12 -17.10 12.12
C ASP A 72 -9.02 -17.86 11.12
N ALA A 73 -8.84 -19.17 10.97
CA ALA A 73 -9.65 -19.99 10.07
C ALA A 73 -11.15 -20.01 10.40
N ASN A 74 -11.52 -19.68 11.64
CA ASN A 74 -12.91 -19.58 12.10
C ASN A 74 -13.61 -18.29 11.65
N ILE A 75 -12.89 -17.33 11.07
CA ILE A 75 -13.44 -16.13 10.43
C ILE A 75 -12.57 -15.68 9.27
N GLN A 76 -13.02 -15.87 8.04
CA GLN A 76 -12.29 -15.52 6.82
C GLN A 76 -13.18 -14.70 5.88
N GLY A 77 -12.60 -13.83 5.06
CA GLY A 77 -13.41 -13.00 4.18
C GLY A 77 -12.60 -12.17 3.19
N PHE A 78 -13.33 -11.43 2.36
CA PHE A 78 -12.76 -10.47 1.42
C PHE A 78 -13.77 -9.34 1.15
N ALA A 79 -13.26 -8.19 0.71
CA ALA A 79 -14.09 -7.15 0.12
C ALA A 79 -14.46 -7.57 -1.32
N ALA A 80 -15.75 -7.66 -1.64
CA ALA A 80 -16.22 -7.97 -2.99
C ALA A 80 -15.90 -6.84 -3.98
N ASP A 81 -15.78 -5.61 -3.45
CA ASP A 81 -15.30 -4.44 -4.15
C ASP A 81 -13.88 -4.12 -3.68
N PHE A 82 -12.89 -4.69 -4.38
CA PHE A 82 -11.50 -4.50 -4.00
C PHE A 82 -11.04 -3.03 -4.10
N SER A 83 -11.64 -2.24 -4.99
CA SER A 83 -11.42 -0.80 -5.04
C SER A 83 -12.71 -0.02 -5.28
N VAL A 84 -12.95 1.00 -4.45
CA VAL A 84 -14.11 1.88 -4.51
C VAL A 84 -13.68 3.34 -4.50
N ASN A 85 -14.48 4.22 -5.12
CA ASN A 85 -14.29 5.67 -4.99
C ASN A 85 -14.81 6.15 -3.62
N THR A 86 -14.48 7.38 -3.20
CA THR A 86 -14.79 7.94 -1.86
C THR A 86 -16.29 8.05 -1.53
N ASN A 87 -17.18 7.80 -2.48
CA ASN A 87 -18.64 7.79 -2.33
C ASN A 87 -19.26 6.42 -2.64
N GLY A 88 -18.44 5.38 -2.75
CA GLY A 88 -18.89 4.03 -3.08
C GLY A 88 -19.38 3.22 -1.88
N LEU A 89 -19.78 1.99 -2.17
CA LEU A 89 -20.14 0.97 -1.19
C LEU A 89 -19.05 -0.11 -1.20
N VAL A 90 -18.57 -0.51 -0.03
CA VAL A 90 -17.71 -1.68 0.12
C VAL A 90 -18.54 -2.82 0.68
N HIS A 91 -18.79 -3.83 -0.14
CA HIS A 91 -19.46 -5.04 0.30
C HIS A 91 -18.44 -6.08 0.79
N PHE A 92 -18.77 -6.79 1.87
CA PHE A 92 -17.91 -7.83 2.43
C PHE A 92 -18.60 -9.19 2.35
N LYS A 93 -17.82 -10.22 1.98
CA LYS A 93 -18.23 -11.62 2.07
C LYS A 93 -17.38 -12.30 3.14
N VAL A 94 -18.05 -12.86 4.15
CA VAL A 94 -17.40 -13.43 5.33
C VAL A 94 -17.94 -14.84 5.57
N SER A 95 -17.03 -15.77 5.82
CA SER A 95 -17.29 -17.10 6.35
C SER A 95 -16.92 -17.14 7.81
N VAL A 96 -17.82 -17.66 8.64
CA VAL A 96 -17.67 -17.78 10.09
C VAL A 96 -17.93 -19.25 10.46
N THR A 97 -16.98 -19.93 11.09
CA THR A 97 -17.03 -21.38 11.35
C THR A 97 -16.90 -21.68 12.84
N PRO A 98 -17.81 -22.46 13.48
CA PRO A 98 -19.10 -22.95 12.99
C PRO A 98 -20.21 -21.89 13.20
N GLY A 99 -20.36 -20.91 12.31
CA GLY A 99 -21.29 -19.79 12.47
C GLY A 99 -21.06 -18.93 13.73
N GLY A 100 -21.77 -17.81 13.82
CA GLY A 100 -21.77 -16.97 15.02
C GLY A 100 -21.79 -15.48 14.74
N LEU A 101 -21.92 -14.71 15.81
CA LEU A 101 -21.93 -13.25 15.73
C LEU A 101 -20.52 -12.70 15.49
N TYR A 102 -20.44 -11.70 14.63
CA TYR A 102 -19.19 -11.00 14.33
C TYR A 102 -19.46 -9.54 14.01
N HIS A 103 -18.40 -8.75 13.97
CA HIS A 103 -18.44 -7.37 13.48
C HIS A 103 -17.19 -7.07 12.65
N LEU A 104 -17.26 -5.98 11.88
CA LEU A 104 -16.13 -5.45 11.14
C LEU A 104 -15.69 -4.12 11.75
N ASN A 105 -14.43 -4.01 12.13
CA ASN A 105 -13.80 -2.73 12.43
C ASN A 105 -13.02 -2.29 11.18
N ILE A 106 -13.39 -1.18 10.57
CA ILE A 106 -12.77 -0.69 9.34
C ILE A 106 -11.62 0.24 9.70
N TYR A 107 -10.44 -0.06 9.18
CA TYR A 107 -9.22 0.71 9.41
C TYR A 107 -8.70 1.30 8.11
N ARG A 108 -8.24 2.56 8.18
CA ARG A 108 -7.38 3.18 7.16
C ARG A 108 -5.93 3.02 7.58
N MET A 109 -5.10 2.39 6.75
CA MET A 109 -3.66 2.31 6.95
C MET A 109 -3.01 3.70 6.82
N GLY A 110 -2.01 4.01 7.64
CA GLY A 110 -1.36 5.33 7.61
C GLY A 110 -0.36 5.59 8.72
N TYR A 111 0.06 6.84 8.91
CA TYR A 111 1.04 7.19 9.94
C TYR A 111 0.45 7.34 11.35
N TYR A 112 -0.51 8.26 11.51
CA TYR A 112 -1.23 8.58 12.75
C TYR A 112 -0.35 8.65 14.01
N GLY A 113 0.72 9.44 13.96
CA GLY A 113 1.61 9.66 15.12
C GLY A 113 2.40 8.42 15.56
N GLY A 114 2.48 7.39 14.73
CA GLY A 114 3.15 6.14 15.08
C GLY A 114 2.24 4.92 15.08
N ASN A 115 0.93 5.12 15.16
CA ASN A 115 -0.04 4.07 15.43
C ASN A 115 -0.34 3.15 14.23
N GLY A 116 -0.04 3.57 13.00
CA GLY A 116 -0.07 2.68 11.84
C GLY A 116 -1.43 2.52 11.14
N ALA A 117 -2.52 2.73 11.86
CA ALA A 117 -3.85 2.79 11.28
C ALA A 117 -4.78 3.66 12.12
N ARG A 118 -5.94 4.00 11.54
CA ARG A 118 -7.04 4.65 12.24
C ARG A 118 -8.32 3.86 12.05
N LEU A 119 -9.06 3.63 13.15
CA LEU A 119 -10.42 3.13 13.09
C LEU A 119 -11.33 4.20 12.45
N VAL A 120 -11.90 3.88 11.29
CA VAL A 120 -12.74 4.83 10.53
C VAL A 120 -14.22 4.54 10.66
N ALA A 121 -14.59 3.28 10.88
CA ALA A 121 -15.97 2.85 11.02
C ALA A 121 -16.06 1.48 11.71
N ARG A 122 -17.26 1.14 12.17
CA ARG A 122 -17.66 -0.21 12.59
C ARG A 122 -18.86 -0.63 11.76
N VAL A 123 -18.91 -1.87 11.30
CA VAL A 123 -20.05 -2.44 10.55
C VAL A 123 -20.58 -3.69 11.27
N PRO A 124 -21.87 -3.71 11.66
CA PRO A 124 -22.77 -2.56 11.71
C PRO A 124 -22.28 -1.53 12.74
N ALA A 125 -22.79 -0.30 12.66
CA ALA A 125 -22.46 0.75 13.64
C ALA A 125 -22.87 0.35 15.07
N VAL A 126 -23.92 -0.46 15.21
CA VAL A 126 -24.43 -0.98 16.49
C VAL A 126 -24.80 -2.46 16.33
N GLY A 127 -24.48 -3.27 17.33
CA GLY A 127 -24.74 -4.71 17.34
C GLY A 127 -23.72 -5.51 16.53
N SER A 128 -24.20 -6.58 15.91
CA SER A 128 -23.38 -7.61 15.27
C SER A 128 -24.07 -8.18 14.04
N LEU A 129 -23.25 -8.67 13.10
CA LEU A 129 -23.67 -9.44 11.93
C LEU A 129 -23.84 -10.90 12.32
N ASN A 130 -24.73 -11.62 11.62
CA ASN A 130 -24.94 -13.04 11.84
C ASN A 130 -24.15 -13.86 10.81
N GLY A 131 -22.95 -14.29 11.20
CA GLY A 131 -22.05 -15.04 10.35
C GLY A 131 -22.48 -16.49 10.16
N ILE A 132 -22.38 -16.96 8.93
CA ILE A 132 -22.61 -18.36 8.55
C ILE A 132 -21.30 -18.99 8.07
N GLN A 133 -21.21 -20.31 8.20
CA GLN A 133 -20.18 -21.06 7.51
C GLN A 133 -20.55 -21.11 6.02
N GLN A 134 -19.70 -20.51 5.19
CA GLN A 134 -19.87 -20.52 3.74
C GLN A 134 -19.44 -21.88 3.16
N ALA A 135 -19.92 -22.21 1.95
CA ALA A 135 -19.44 -23.37 1.22
C ALA A 135 -17.95 -23.22 0.87
N ASP A 136 -17.26 -24.35 0.71
CA ASP A 136 -15.87 -24.36 0.24
C ASP A 136 -15.74 -23.67 -1.12
N CYS A 137 -14.66 -22.92 -1.31
CA CYS A 137 -14.41 -22.20 -2.55
C CYS A 137 -14.00 -23.20 -3.65
N PRO A 138 -14.71 -23.29 -4.78
CA PRO A 138 -14.31 -24.15 -5.88
C PRO A 138 -12.92 -23.78 -6.42
N THR A 139 -12.17 -24.80 -6.85
CA THR A 139 -10.90 -24.63 -7.56
C THR A 139 -10.98 -25.25 -8.94
N ALA A 140 -10.77 -24.44 -9.98
CA ALA A 140 -10.82 -24.89 -11.37
C ALA A 140 -9.55 -25.68 -11.74
N ALA A 141 -9.70 -26.95 -12.15
CA ALA A 141 -8.56 -27.85 -12.35
C ALA A 141 -7.66 -27.48 -13.54
N ASP A 142 -8.21 -26.81 -14.56
CA ASP A 142 -7.47 -26.36 -15.75
C ASP A 142 -6.52 -25.20 -15.45
N THR A 143 -6.89 -24.33 -14.53
CA THR A 143 -6.21 -23.06 -14.23
C THR A 143 -5.67 -22.97 -12.82
N GLY A 144 -6.04 -23.89 -11.93
CA GLY A 144 -5.70 -23.87 -10.50
C GLY A 144 -6.35 -22.71 -9.73
N MET A 145 -7.33 -22.02 -10.32
CA MET A 145 -7.92 -20.82 -9.72
C MET A 145 -8.94 -21.20 -8.64
N THR A 146 -8.69 -20.77 -7.41
CA THR A 146 -9.68 -20.82 -6.32
C THR A 146 -10.48 -19.51 -6.29
N ASP A 147 -11.81 -19.60 -6.33
CA ASP A 147 -12.73 -18.45 -6.32
C ASP A 147 -13.83 -18.65 -5.27
N CYS A 148 -13.99 -17.69 -4.36
CA CYS A 148 -15.02 -17.69 -3.30
C CYS A 148 -16.19 -16.75 -3.64
N GLY A 149 -16.33 -16.31 -4.89
CA GLY A 149 -17.33 -15.36 -5.36
C GLY A 149 -18.76 -15.84 -5.16
N ALA A 150 -18.98 -17.16 -5.06
CA ALA A 150 -20.28 -17.76 -4.76
C ALA A 150 -20.71 -17.65 -3.27
N TRP A 151 -19.83 -17.19 -2.37
CA TRP A 151 -20.21 -16.95 -0.98
C TRP A 151 -21.38 -15.98 -0.89
N VAL A 152 -22.33 -16.27 0.01
CA VAL A 152 -23.50 -15.43 0.23
C VAL A 152 -23.05 -14.16 0.95
N GLN A 153 -23.41 -13.01 0.37
CA GLN A 153 -23.18 -11.72 0.99
C GLN A 153 -24.29 -11.42 2.00
N ASP A 154 -23.91 -11.05 3.21
CA ASP A 154 -24.84 -10.46 4.17
C ASP A 154 -25.16 -9.02 3.71
N PRO A 155 -26.44 -8.66 3.48
CA PRO A 155 -26.81 -7.32 3.04
C PRO A 155 -26.44 -6.21 4.06
N ALA A 156 -26.22 -6.56 5.33
CA ALA A 156 -25.75 -5.64 6.36
C ALA A 156 -24.21 -5.56 6.45
N ALA A 157 -23.47 -6.47 5.82
CA ALA A 157 -22.00 -6.44 5.76
C ALA A 157 -21.52 -5.48 4.66
N VAL A 158 -21.93 -4.21 4.77
CA VAL A 158 -21.63 -3.16 3.81
C VAL A 158 -21.18 -1.90 4.54
N TRP A 159 -20.11 -1.29 4.07
CA TRP A 159 -19.71 0.05 4.49
C TRP A 159 -20.04 1.06 3.39
N ASP A 160 -20.96 1.98 3.69
CA ASP A 160 -21.30 3.09 2.80
C ASP A 160 -20.42 4.31 3.12
N LEU A 161 -19.48 4.62 2.23
CA LEU A 161 -18.53 5.72 2.40
C LEU A 161 -19.23 7.09 2.32
N SER A 162 -20.38 7.18 1.66
CA SER A 162 -21.13 8.44 1.52
C SER A 162 -21.76 8.90 2.84
N THR A 163 -21.92 7.98 3.80
CA THR A 163 -22.49 8.26 5.13
C THR A 163 -21.44 8.64 6.18
N ALA A 164 -20.16 8.68 5.79
CA ALA A 164 -19.09 9.05 6.71
C ALA A 164 -19.25 10.50 7.22
N PRO A 165 -18.96 10.80 8.51
CA PRO A 165 -19.12 12.15 9.07
C PRO A 165 -18.24 13.23 8.42
N ALA A 166 -17.23 12.81 7.66
CA ALA A 166 -16.33 13.66 6.90
C ALA A 166 -15.90 12.92 5.62
N PRO A 167 -15.43 13.64 4.57
CA PRO A 167 -14.92 13.01 3.37
C PRO A 167 -13.89 11.92 3.68
N VAL A 168 -14.09 10.74 3.08
CA VAL A 168 -13.19 9.61 3.26
C VAL A 168 -11.88 9.90 2.53
N THR A 169 -10.76 9.84 3.25
CA THR A 169 -9.43 10.09 2.68
C THR A 169 -8.99 8.89 1.85
N SER A 170 -8.50 9.10 0.63
CA SER A 170 -7.97 8.01 -0.19
C SER A 170 -6.87 7.22 0.55
N GLY A 171 -6.78 5.91 0.33
CA GLY A 171 -5.86 5.07 1.09
C GLY A 171 -6.02 3.58 0.84
N ILE A 172 -5.13 2.83 1.47
CA ILE A 172 -5.27 1.38 1.67
C ILE A 172 -6.10 1.16 2.93
N TYR A 173 -7.15 0.36 2.83
CA TYR A 173 -8.06 0.06 3.92
C TYR A 173 -8.10 -1.44 4.18
N PHE A 174 -8.47 -1.80 5.40
CA PHE A 174 -8.80 -3.18 5.73
C PHE A 174 -9.92 -3.23 6.77
N ALA A 175 -10.85 -4.15 6.60
CA ALA A 175 -11.75 -4.54 7.67
C ALA A 175 -11.07 -5.61 8.54
N LYS A 176 -11.01 -5.40 9.85
CA LYS A 176 -10.74 -6.48 10.81
C LYS A 176 -12.08 -7.12 11.16
N ALA A 177 -12.35 -8.29 10.60
CA ALA A 177 -13.49 -9.11 10.97
C ALA A 177 -13.18 -9.81 12.29
N VAL A 178 -14.01 -9.59 13.31
CA VAL A 178 -13.80 -10.08 14.68
C VAL A 178 -15.02 -10.88 15.11
N ARG A 179 -14.81 -12.11 15.57
CA ARG A 179 -15.88 -12.87 16.21
C ARG A 179 -16.16 -12.33 17.60
N ASP A 180 -17.43 -12.21 17.95
CA ASP A 180 -17.85 -11.65 19.24
C ASP A 180 -17.66 -12.62 20.41
N ASP A 181 -17.56 -13.92 20.11
CA ASP A 181 -17.24 -14.97 21.09
C ASP A 181 -15.74 -15.06 21.40
N GLY A 182 -14.91 -14.20 20.80
CA GLY A 182 -13.46 -14.19 20.99
C GLY A 182 -12.70 -15.26 20.22
N ALA A 183 -13.35 -16.05 19.36
CA ALA A 183 -12.71 -17.14 18.61
C ALA A 183 -11.95 -16.68 17.34
N GLY A 184 -11.36 -15.49 17.40
CA GLY A 184 -10.39 -15.02 16.40
C GLY A 184 -10.84 -13.85 15.53
N ALA A 185 -9.91 -13.39 14.69
CA ALA A 185 -10.08 -12.27 13.77
C ALA A 185 -9.23 -12.42 12.50
N SER A 186 -9.65 -11.76 11.43
CA SER A 186 -8.94 -11.73 10.13
C SER A 186 -9.04 -10.37 9.43
N HIS A 187 -8.12 -10.10 8.51
CA HIS A 187 -8.11 -8.85 7.72
C HIS A 187 -8.67 -9.05 6.32
N LEU A 188 -9.49 -8.10 5.87
CA LEU A 188 -10.10 -8.03 4.54
C LEU A 188 -9.67 -6.71 3.89
N PHE A 189 -8.73 -6.76 2.96
CA PHE A 189 -8.14 -5.57 2.33
C PHE A 189 -8.95 -5.05 1.15
N PHE A 190 -8.91 -3.73 0.98
CA PHE A 190 -9.46 -3.01 -0.18
C PHE A 190 -8.80 -1.63 -0.30
N VAL A 191 -9.04 -0.96 -1.41
CA VAL A 191 -8.52 0.38 -1.71
C VAL A 191 -9.68 1.37 -1.80
N VAL A 192 -9.50 2.53 -1.18
CA VAL A 192 -10.40 3.67 -1.41
C VAL A 192 -9.63 4.69 -2.25
N ARG A 193 -10.01 4.81 -3.52
CA ARG A 193 -9.49 5.83 -4.43
C ARG A 193 -10.31 7.11 -4.32
N ASN A 194 -9.76 8.20 -4.83
CA ASN A 194 -10.47 9.46 -5.02
C ASN A 194 -10.30 9.91 -6.48
N ASP A 195 -11.30 9.65 -7.31
CA ASP A 195 -11.23 9.91 -8.76
C ASP A 195 -11.21 11.43 -9.08
N ALA A 196 -11.56 12.28 -8.11
CA ALA A 196 -11.47 13.73 -8.21
C ALA A 196 -10.18 14.32 -7.61
N SER A 197 -9.26 13.46 -7.12
CA SER A 197 -8.00 13.89 -6.52
C SER A 197 -7.09 14.55 -7.55
N THR A 198 -6.40 15.61 -7.12
CA THR A 198 -5.31 16.25 -7.84
C THR A 198 -4.06 16.35 -6.96
N SER A 199 -3.89 15.39 -6.04
CA SER A 199 -2.74 15.35 -5.15
C SER A 199 -1.42 15.35 -5.92
N ASP A 200 -0.33 15.78 -5.29
CA ASP A 200 0.97 15.82 -5.98
C ASP A 200 1.44 14.43 -6.40
N VAL A 201 1.22 13.41 -5.55
CA VAL A 201 1.66 12.03 -5.76
C VAL A 201 0.47 11.08 -5.81
N ILE A 202 0.42 10.26 -6.86
CA ILE A 202 -0.49 9.13 -6.94
C ILE A 202 0.29 7.84 -6.71
N VAL A 203 -0.08 7.11 -5.66
CA VAL A 203 0.56 5.86 -5.24
C VAL A 203 -0.28 4.69 -5.70
N LYS A 204 0.28 3.84 -6.53
CA LYS A 204 -0.36 2.59 -6.96
C LYS A 204 -0.04 1.47 -5.97
N THR A 205 -1.06 0.73 -5.54
CA THR A 205 -0.85 -0.47 -4.73
C THR A 205 -0.29 -1.63 -5.54
N SER A 206 0.48 -2.52 -4.93
CA SER A 206 1.02 -3.75 -5.55
C SER A 206 0.05 -4.95 -5.43
N ASP A 207 -1.26 -4.72 -5.53
CA ASP A 207 -2.31 -5.71 -5.25
C ASP A 207 -2.30 -6.93 -6.16
N THR A 208 -1.85 -6.79 -7.41
CA THR A 208 -1.59 -7.95 -8.29
C THR A 208 -0.49 -8.85 -7.74
N THR A 209 0.54 -8.27 -7.12
CA THR A 209 1.60 -9.02 -6.43
C THR A 209 1.09 -9.62 -5.14
N TRP A 210 0.22 -8.91 -4.38
CA TRP A 210 -0.42 -9.51 -3.21
C TRP A 210 -1.17 -10.78 -3.60
N GLN A 211 -1.92 -10.75 -4.70
CA GLN A 211 -2.62 -11.93 -5.21
C GLN A 211 -1.65 -13.00 -5.70
N ALA A 212 -0.62 -12.63 -6.46
CA ALA A 212 0.35 -13.57 -7.02
C ALA A 212 1.01 -14.47 -5.96
N TYR A 213 1.25 -13.91 -4.77
CA TYR A 213 1.80 -14.62 -3.61
C TYR A 213 0.73 -15.10 -2.62
N ASN A 214 -0.55 -14.82 -2.85
CA ASN A 214 -1.64 -15.29 -2.00
C ASN A 214 -1.93 -16.77 -2.26
N SER A 215 -1.56 -17.61 -1.31
CA SER A 215 -1.76 -19.07 -1.33
C SER A 215 -3.08 -19.52 -0.70
N TYR A 216 -4.01 -18.59 -0.42
CA TYR A 216 -5.33 -18.96 0.06
C TYR A 216 -6.02 -19.92 -0.94
N GLY A 217 -6.61 -21.00 -0.44
CA GLY A 217 -7.16 -22.08 -1.26
C GLY A 217 -6.11 -23.09 -1.75
N GLY A 218 -4.84 -22.93 -1.38
CA GLY A 218 -3.74 -23.84 -1.70
C GLY A 218 -2.94 -23.45 -2.95
N ASN A 219 -3.46 -22.58 -3.81
CA ASN A 219 -2.80 -22.20 -5.06
C ASN A 219 -2.50 -20.70 -5.16
N SER A 220 -1.34 -20.39 -5.74
CA SER A 220 -0.88 -19.05 -6.12
C SER A 220 -0.12 -19.14 -7.46
N PHE A 221 0.51 -18.05 -7.92
CA PHE A 221 1.39 -18.12 -9.10
C PHE A 221 2.76 -18.78 -8.84
N TYR A 222 3.03 -19.21 -7.61
CA TYR A 222 4.30 -19.85 -7.22
C TYR A 222 4.14 -21.22 -6.60
N VAL A 223 3.03 -21.47 -5.93
CA VAL A 223 2.75 -22.73 -5.22
C VAL A 223 1.41 -23.31 -5.61
N GLY A 224 1.30 -24.62 -5.58
CA GLY A 224 0.10 -25.38 -5.88
C GLY A 224 -0.18 -26.41 -4.80
N GLY A 225 -1.44 -26.50 -4.38
CA GLY A 225 -1.95 -27.43 -3.38
C GLY A 225 -2.56 -28.67 -4.01
N ALA A 226 -3.74 -29.08 -3.53
CA ALA A 226 -4.40 -30.30 -3.98
C ALA A 226 -4.92 -30.25 -5.44
N THR A 227 -5.17 -29.05 -5.98
CA THR A 227 -5.73 -28.87 -7.32
C THR A 227 -5.00 -27.75 -8.06
N PRO A 228 -3.70 -27.90 -8.37
CA PRO A 228 -2.97 -26.91 -9.16
C PRO A 228 -3.47 -26.93 -10.61
N ALA A 229 -3.05 -25.96 -11.42
CA ALA A 229 -3.37 -25.94 -12.83
C ALA A 229 -2.81 -27.19 -13.53
N ALA A 230 -3.65 -27.85 -14.32
CA ALA A 230 -3.29 -29.07 -15.02
C ALA A 230 -2.02 -28.87 -15.87
N GLY A 231 -1.04 -29.76 -15.69
CA GLY A 231 0.23 -29.73 -16.41
C GLY A 231 1.19 -28.60 -16.01
N SER A 232 0.90 -27.84 -14.96
CA SER A 232 1.84 -26.81 -14.46
C SER A 232 3.11 -27.42 -13.85
N SER A 233 4.26 -26.87 -14.21
CA SER A 233 5.56 -27.18 -13.63
C SER A 233 6.34 -25.88 -13.39
N PRO A 234 6.66 -25.52 -12.12
CA PRO A 234 6.19 -26.16 -10.89
C PRO A 234 4.65 -26.13 -10.75
N ALA A 235 4.09 -26.97 -9.89
CA ALA A 235 2.67 -26.97 -9.58
C ALA A 235 2.23 -25.60 -9.04
N ARG A 236 1.26 -24.95 -9.70
CA ARG A 236 0.76 -23.61 -9.37
C ARG A 236 -0.56 -23.30 -10.07
N ALA A 237 -1.13 -22.13 -9.82
CA ALA A 237 -2.21 -21.58 -10.64
C ALA A 237 -1.68 -20.79 -11.87
N TYR A 238 -2.52 -20.70 -12.90
CA TYR A 238 -2.40 -19.78 -14.04
C TYR A 238 -3.33 -18.57 -13.91
N LYS A 239 -4.40 -18.68 -13.11
CA LYS A 239 -5.35 -17.60 -12.85
C LYS A 239 -5.61 -17.45 -11.35
N LEU A 240 -5.84 -16.22 -10.89
CA LEU A 240 -6.11 -15.89 -9.50
C LEU A 240 -7.32 -14.96 -9.41
N SER A 241 -8.22 -15.26 -8.49
CA SER A 241 -9.42 -14.46 -8.26
C SER A 241 -9.17 -13.37 -7.21
N TYR A 242 -9.77 -12.20 -7.42
CA TYR A 242 -9.94 -11.16 -6.40
C TYR A 242 -11.08 -11.45 -5.42
N ASN A 243 -11.94 -12.42 -5.72
CA ASN A 243 -13.04 -12.87 -4.85
C ASN A 243 -12.57 -13.95 -3.86
N ARG A 244 -11.47 -13.72 -3.15
CA ARG A 244 -10.98 -14.68 -2.15
C ARG A 244 -10.20 -13.98 -1.02
N PRO A 245 -10.20 -14.55 0.20
CA PRO A 245 -9.38 -14.05 1.30
C PRO A 245 -7.87 -14.04 1.00
N PHE A 246 -7.11 -13.30 1.80
CA PHE A 246 -5.65 -13.22 1.73
C PHE A 246 -4.97 -13.98 2.86
N ASN A 247 -3.95 -14.76 2.53
CA ASN A 247 -2.91 -15.12 3.49
C ASN A 247 -1.96 -13.92 3.67
N THR A 248 -2.08 -13.22 4.79
CA THR A 248 -1.43 -11.91 4.97
C THR A 248 0.05 -11.98 5.37
N ARG A 249 0.43 -12.81 6.36
CA ARG A 249 1.79 -12.78 6.96
C ARG A 249 2.40 -14.16 7.27
N GLY A 250 1.65 -15.24 7.10
CA GLY A 250 2.13 -16.61 7.26
C GLY A 250 2.78 -17.18 5.99
N ASN A 251 3.34 -18.40 6.12
CA ASN A 251 3.74 -19.26 5.00
C ASN A 251 4.78 -18.69 4.02
N GLY A 252 5.73 -17.86 4.48
CA GLY A 252 6.88 -17.39 3.67
C GLY A 252 6.57 -16.23 2.71
N ASN A 253 5.30 -15.84 2.55
CA ASN A 253 4.87 -14.83 1.57
C ASN A 253 4.74 -13.41 2.13
N ALA A 254 5.04 -13.22 3.43
CA ALA A 254 4.88 -11.94 4.13
C ALA A 254 5.64 -10.77 3.47
N ARG A 255 6.76 -11.05 2.80
CA ARG A 255 7.62 -10.03 2.15
C ARG A 255 6.93 -9.31 0.99
N SER A 256 6.06 -10.01 0.27
CA SER A 256 5.35 -9.49 -0.90
C SER A 256 3.96 -8.94 -0.57
N PHE A 257 3.55 -9.01 0.71
CA PHE A 257 2.27 -8.51 1.16
C PHE A 257 2.40 -7.06 1.66
N VAL A 258 1.28 -6.33 1.64
CA VAL A 258 1.24 -4.88 1.90
C VAL A 258 1.95 -4.45 3.19
N PHE A 259 1.83 -5.23 4.28
CA PHE A 259 2.45 -4.89 5.57
C PHE A 259 3.98 -4.86 5.54
N SER A 260 4.62 -5.62 4.64
CA SER A 260 6.07 -5.58 4.46
C SER A 260 6.47 -4.70 3.29
N ALA A 261 5.75 -4.80 2.17
CA ALA A 261 6.15 -4.20 0.91
C ALA A 261 5.87 -2.69 0.85
N GLU A 262 4.71 -2.24 1.31
CA GLU A 262 4.22 -0.88 1.04
C GLU A 262 3.95 -0.08 2.30
N TYR A 263 3.55 -0.74 3.39
CA TYR A 263 3.25 -0.09 4.66
C TYR A 263 4.37 0.84 5.16
N PRO A 264 5.67 0.49 5.07
CA PRO A 264 6.74 1.43 5.40
C PRO A 264 6.74 2.70 4.54
N MET A 265 6.51 2.58 3.23
CA MET A 265 6.45 3.72 2.31
C MET A 265 5.20 4.56 2.55
N VAL A 266 4.04 3.94 2.78
CA VAL A 266 2.80 4.64 3.18
C VAL A 266 3.06 5.50 4.41
N ARG A 267 3.64 4.93 5.46
CA ARG A 267 3.95 5.69 6.68
C ARG A 267 4.97 6.79 6.44
N PHE A 268 6.00 6.54 5.64
CA PHE A 268 6.99 7.55 5.28
C PHE A 268 6.34 8.75 4.60
N LEU A 269 5.56 8.51 3.54
CA LEU A 269 4.87 9.56 2.80
C LEU A 269 3.94 10.36 3.71
N GLU A 270 3.11 9.67 4.48
CA GLU A 270 2.13 10.33 5.31
C GLU A 270 2.75 11.08 6.50
N SER A 271 3.77 10.50 7.16
CA SER A 271 4.47 11.14 8.29
C SER A 271 5.18 12.44 7.90
N ASN A 272 5.62 12.54 6.64
CA ASN A 272 6.25 13.74 6.09
C ASN A 272 5.23 14.71 5.45
N GLY A 273 3.93 14.38 5.52
CA GLY A 273 2.86 15.25 5.04
C GLY A 273 2.79 15.40 3.53
N TYR A 274 3.34 14.47 2.75
CA TYR A 274 3.19 14.47 1.30
C TYR A 274 1.72 14.41 0.91
N ASP A 275 1.32 15.21 -0.08
CA ASP A 275 -0.02 15.16 -0.64
C ASP A 275 -0.15 13.95 -1.55
N VAL A 276 -0.72 12.87 -1.02
CA VAL A 276 -0.82 11.59 -1.72
C VAL A 276 -2.26 11.09 -1.82
N SER A 277 -2.57 10.45 -2.94
CA SER A 277 -3.75 9.57 -3.06
C SER A 277 -3.34 8.19 -3.56
N TYR A 278 -4.24 7.21 -3.42
CA TYR A 278 -3.97 5.80 -3.67
C TYR A 278 -4.97 5.22 -4.67
N LEU A 279 -4.51 4.27 -5.49
CA LEU A 279 -5.38 3.47 -6.35
C LEU A 279 -4.89 2.01 -6.47
N SER A 280 -5.76 1.12 -6.91
CA SER A 280 -5.37 -0.26 -7.21
C SER A 280 -4.77 -0.43 -8.61
N THR A 281 -4.08 -1.54 -8.85
CA THR A 281 -3.57 -1.88 -10.18
C THR A 281 -4.70 -1.97 -11.20
N ALA A 282 -5.84 -2.53 -10.81
CA ALA A 282 -7.01 -2.65 -11.67
C ALA A 282 -7.63 -1.28 -12.03
N ASP A 283 -7.57 -0.29 -11.12
CA ASP A 283 -8.01 1.08 -11.40
C ASP A 283 -7.09 1.76 -12.42
N LEU A 284 -5.78 1.49 -12.35
CA LEU A 284 -4.81 2.02 -13.31
C LEU A 284 -4.98 1.37 -14.68
N ALA A 285 -5.23 0.06 -14.73
CA ALA A 285 -5.38 -0.68 -15.98
C ALA A 285 -6.67 -0.31 -16.73
N ARG A 286 -7.79 -0.12 -16.03
CA ARG A 286 -9.11 0.09 -16.68
C ARG A 286 -9.32 1.48 -17.28
N ASN A 287 -8.51 2.46 -16.89
CA ASN A 287 -8.69 3.86 -17.24
C ASN A 287 -7.54 4.34 -18.13
N ALA A 288 -7.79 4.65 -19.40
CA ALA A 288 -6.75 4.99 -20.39
C ALA A 288 -6.99 6.33 -21.09
N GLY A 289 -5.98 6.81 -21.83
CA GLY A 289 -6.06 8.05 -22.59
C GLY A 289 -6.32 9.25 -21.69
N ALA A 290 -7.34 10.06 -22.00
CA ALA A 290 -7.71 11.22 -21.18
C ALA A 290 -8.19 10.85 -19.77
N ALA A 291 -8.65 9.60 -19.57
CA ALA A 291 -9.07 9.09 -18.26
C ALA A 291 -7.92 8.46 -17.48
N ASN A 292 -6.69 8.42 -18.01
CA ASN A 292 -5.54 7.87 -17.28
C ASN A 292 -5.37 8.61 -15.94
N PRO A 293 -5.50 7.91 -14.80
CA PRO A 293 -5.58 8.55 -13.49
C PRO A 293 -4.29 9.31 -13.15
N ILE A 294 -3.15 8.92 -13.71
CA ILE A 294 -1.86 9.59 -13.44
C ILE A 294 -1.85 11.03 -13.97
N LEU A 295 -2.64 11.35 -14.99
CA LEU A 295 -2.60 12.66 -15.64
C LEU A 295 -3.11 13.80 -14.76
N ALA A 296 -3.87 13.51 -13.70
CA ALA A 296 -4.33 14.49 -12.71
C ALA A 296 -3.26 14.84 -11.65
N HIS A 297 -2.14 14.11 -11.62
CA HIS A 297 -1.08 14.22 -10.61
C HIS A 297 0.27 14.59 -11.24
N GLN A 298 1.25 14.96 -10.43
CA GLN A 298 2.60 15.29 -10.91
C GLN A 298 3.55 14.09 -10.87
N VAL A 299 3.40 13.23 -9.86
CA VAL A 299 4.27 12.08 -9.61
C VAL A 299 3.44 10.80 -9.53
N PHE A 300 3.80 9.81 -10.35
CA PHE A 300 3.38 8.42 -10.15
C PHE A 300 4.40 7.70 -9.26
N MET A 301 3.91 6.95 -8.27
CA MET A 301 4.75 6.13 -7.41
C MET A 301 4.31 4.67 -7.38
N SER A 302 5.30 3.78 -7.56
CA SER A 302 5.22 2.37 -7.23
C SER A 302 6.28 2.07 -6.16
N SER A 303 5.97 1.18 -5.21
CA SER A 303 6.84 0.91 -4.07
C SER A 303 6.76 -0.54 -3.60
N GLY A 304 7.82 -1.02 -2.96
CA GLY A 304 7.85 -2.34 -2.35
C GLY A 304 8.17 -3.43 -3.37
N HIS A 305 7.27 -4.41 -3.52
CA HIS A 305 7.42 -5.51 -4.46
C HIS A 305 6.26 -5.49 -5.46
N ASP A 306 6.49 -4.85 -6.60
CA ASP A 306 5.45 -4.61 -7.61
C ASP A 306 5.70 -5.44 -8.89
N GLU A 307 5.73 -6.76 -8.74
CA GLU A 307 6.23 -7.70 -9.75
C GLU A 307 5.31 -7.91 -10.96
N TYR A 308 3.98 -7.80 -10.77
CA TYR A 308 2.98 -8.23 -11.75
C TYR A 308 2.24 -7.06 -12.39
N TRP A 309 2.49 -6.84 -13.69
CA TRP A 309 1.99 -5.67 -14.42
C TRP A 309 1.22 -6.05 -15.68
N SER A 310 0.07 -5.41 -15.89
CA SER A 310 -0.70 -5.58 -17.13
C SER A 310 -0.21 -4.66 -18.23
N ALA A 311 -0.59 -4.94 -19.48
CA ALA A 311 -0.16 -4.13 -20.62
C ALA A 311 -0.79 -2.73 -20.62
N GLU A 312 -2.06 -2.64 -20.22
CA GLU A 312 -2.82 -1.41 -20.08
C GLU A 312 -2.18 -0.51 -19.01
N GLU A 313 -1.84 -1.11 -17.88
CA GLU A 313 -1.20 -0.43 -16.76
C GLU A 313 0.17 0.16 -17.16
N ARG A 314 1.04 -0.67 -17.75
CA ARG A 314 2.35 -0.22 -18.22
C ARG A 314 2.22 0.89 -19.27
N ALA A 315 1.29 0.75 -20.20
CA ALA A 315 1.05 1.76 -21.23
C ALA A 315 0.61 3.10 -20.62
N ASN A 316 -0.22 3.09 -19.56
CA ASN A 316 -0.62 4.30 -18.87
C ASN A 316 0.55 4.99 -18.16
N VAL A 317 1.45 4.23 -17.54
CA VAL A 317 2.67 4.79 -16.92
C VAL A 317 3.62 5.37 -17.97
N GLU A 318 3.84 4.65 -19.07
CA GLU A 318 4.67 5.13 -20.19
C GLU A 318 4.07 6.39 -20.83
N ALA A 319 2.75 6.43 -21.04
CA ALA A 319 2.06 7.59 -21.57
C ALA A 319 2.16 8.80 -20.63
N ALA A 320 1.98 8.59 -19.32
CA ALA A 320 2.12 9.67 -18.33
C ALA A 320 3.55 10.22 -18.30
N ARG A 321 4.56 9.35 -18.32
CA ARG A 321 5.97 9.76 -18.43
C ARG A 321 6.23 10.57 -19.69
N ASN A 322 5.76 10.09 -20.83
CA ASN A 322 5.92 10.78 -22.12
C ASN A 322 5.13 12.11 -22.15
N GLY A 323 4.05 12.21 -21.38
CA GLY A 323 3.29 13.43 -21.12
C GLY A 323 3.88 14.36 -20.07
N GLY A 324 5.09 14.08 -19.57
CA GLY A 324 5.83 14.95 -18.65
C GLY A 324 5.57 14.71 -17.17
N ARG A 325 4.92 13.60 -16.78
CA ARG A 325 4.78 13.21 -15.37
C ARG A 325 6.06 12.54 -14.86
N HIS A 326 6.35 12.74 -13.58
CA HIS A 326 7.50 12.13 -12.92
C HIS A 326 7.16 10.73 -12.43
N LEU A 327 8.11 9.79 -12.51
CA LEU A 327 7.95 8.44 -12.00
C LEU A 327 8.91 8.21 -10.85
N VAL A 328 8.43 7.62 -9.76
CA VAL A 328 9.26 7.11 -8.66
C VAL A 328 8.98 5.63 -8.49
N PHE A 329 10.02 4.81 -8.67
CA PHE A 329 9.99 3.39 -8.36
C PHE A 329 10.86 3.15 -7.13
N ALA A 330 10.21 3.03 -5.97
CA ALA A 330 10.85 2.62 -4.72
C ALA A 330 10.67 1.11 -4.53
N SER A 331 11.04 0.35 -5.55
CA SER A 331 10.79 -1.08 -5.69
C SER A 331 12.02 -1.80 -6.25
N GLY A 332 11.99 -3.13 -6.21
CA GLY A 332 12.84 -3.99 -7.01
C GLY A 332 11.99 -5.15 -7.54
N ASN A 333 12.43 -5.76 -8.64
CA ASN A 333 11.67 -6.78 -9.37
C ASN A 333 10.34 -6.24 -9.94
N GLU A 334 10.19 -4.93 -10.09
CA GLU A 334 9.00 -4.32 -10.64
C GLU A 334 8.86 -4.57 -12.15
N MET A 335 7.62 -4.66 -12.65
CA MET A 335 7.35 -4.94 -14.07
C MET A 335 8.05 -6.21 -14.58
N TYR A 336 8.21 -7.23 -13.74
CA TYR A 336 8.88 -8.46 -14.15
C TYR A 336 7.93 -9.37 -14.94
N TRP A 337 6.79 -9.74 -14.36
CA TRP A 337 5.78 -10.57 -15.01
C TRP A 337 4.73 -9.74 -15.72
N LYS A 338 4.46 -10.09 -16.98
CA LYS A 338 3.31 -9.59 -17.69
C LYS A 338 2.06 -10.36 -17.30
N THR A 339 1.00 -9.62 -17.00
CA THR A 339 -0.32 -10.15 -16.69
C THR A 339 -1.38 -9.66 -17.68
N ARG A 340 -2.55 -10.29 -17.62
CA ARG A 340 -3.77 -9.82 -18.27
C ARG A 340 -4.95 -9.96 -17.31
N TRP A 341 -6.00 -9.21 -17.58
CA TRP A 341 -7.23 -9.21 -16.81
C TRP A 341 -8.33 -9.99 -17.52
N GLU A 342 -9.14 -10.71 -16.74
CA GLU A 342 -10.41 -11.31 -17.15
C GLU A 342 -11.53 -10.87 -16.17
N ASP A 343 -12.78 -11.21 -16.51
CA ASP A 343 -13.94 -11.06 -15.62
C ASP A 343 -14.09 -9.65 -15.02
N ASN A 344 -13.96 -8.63 -15.86
CA ASN A 344 -14.03 -7.22 -15.45
C ASN A 344 -13.02 -6.88 -14.33
N TYR A 345 -11.75 -7.26 -14.54
CA TYR A 345 -10.64 -7.03 -13.60
C TYR A 345 -10.83 -7.75 -12.26
N ARG A 346 -11.59 -8.85 -12.22
CA ARG A 346 -11.72 -9.72 -11.04
C ARG A 346 -10.82 -10.96 -11.11
N THR A 347 -10.30 -11.28 -12.29
CA THR A 347 -9.41 -12.42 -12.50
C THR A 347 -8.07 -11.94 -13.06
N LEU A 348 -7.00 -12.23 -12.34
CA LEU A 348 -5.61 -11.96 -12.76
C LEU A 348 -5.02 -13.20 -13.41
N VAL A 349 -4.43 -13.05 -14.59
CA VAL A 349 -3.91 -14.18 -15.36
C VAL A 349 -2.41 -14.04 -15.63
N SER A 350 -1.65 -15.10 -15.35
CA SER A 350 -0.25 -15.25 -15.73
C SER A 350 0.12 -16.72 -15.92
N TYR A 351 0.40 -17.09 -17.17
CA TYR A 351 0.89 -18.42 -17.50
C TYR A 351 2.40 -18.54 -17.34
N LYS A 352 3.11 -17.48 -16.93
CA LYS A 352 4.57 -17.42 -16.79
C LYS A 352 5.29 -18.14 -17.92
N GLU A 353 4.93 -17.78 -19.13
CA GLU A 353 5.30 -18.55 -20.32
C GLU A 353 6.82 -18.50 -20.59
N THR A 354 7.54 -17.53 -20.03
CA THR A 354 9.01 -17.51 -19.94
C THR A 354 9.57 -18.72 -19.20
N TRP A 355 8.94 -19.16 -18.10
CA TRP A 355 9.32 -20.39 -17.38
C TRP A 355 8.97 -21.64 -18.16
N ALA A 356 7.77 -21.65 -18.77
CA ALA A 356 7.35 -22.77 -19.62
C ALA A 356 8.21 -22.92 -20.89
N ASN A 357 8.96 -21.87 -21.26
CA ASN A 357 9.74 -21.79 -22.49
C ASN A 357 8.89 -22.10 -23.75
N ALA A 358 7.62 -21.71 -23.72
CA ALA A 358 6.64 -21.92 -24.79
C ALA A 358 5.39 -21.07 -24.55
N LYS A 359 4.65 -20.76 -25.62
CA LYS A 359 3.26 -20.23 -25.53
C LYS A 359 2.35 -21.39 -25.12
N ILE A 360 1.88 -21.39 -23.87
CA ILE A 360 1.06 -22.48 -23.32
C ILE A 360 -0.41 -22.10 -23.11
N ASP A 361 -0.72 -20.80 -23.03
CA ASP A 361 -2.12 -20.36 -23.08
C ASP A 361 -2.59 -20.31 -24.54
N GLN A 362 -3.39 -21.29 -24.94
CA GLN A 362 -3.94 -21.38 -26.30
C GLN A 362 -5.25 -20.59 -26.47
N THR A 363 -5.79 -19.99 -25.40
CA THR A 363 -7.07 -19.28 -25.46
C THR A 363 -6.94 -17.86 -26.02
N THR A 364 -5.73 -17.32 -26.05
CA THR A 364 -5.43 -15.98 -26.56
C THR A 364 -4.00 -15.89 -27.11
N PRO A 365 -3.76 -15.09 -28.16
CA PRO A 365 -2.40 -14.79 -28.62
C PRO A 365 -1.61 -13.95 -27.60
N THR A 366 -2.28 -13.37 -26.60
CA THR A 366 -1.62 -12.54 -25.58
C THR A 366 -0.64 -13.37 -24.76
N TRP A 367 0.61 -12.91 -24.75
CA TRP A 367 1.70 -13.52 -23.99
C TRP A 367 1.70 -13.03 -22.53
N THR A 368 1.93 -13.95 -21.59
CA THR A 368 2.08 -13.65 -20.14
C THR A 368 3.36 -14.25 -19.55
N GLY A 369 4.49 -14.08 -20.24
CA GLY A 369 5.83 -14.30 -19.69
C GLY A 369 6.42 -13.04 -19.06
N THR A 370 7.73 -13.01 -18.87
CA THR A 370 8.42 -11.81 -18.40
C THR A 370 8.41 -10.73 -19.49
N TRP A 371 8.33 -9.48 -19.06
CA TRP A 371 8.28 -8.33 -19.97
C TRP A 371 9.50 -8.22 -20.91
N ARG A 372 10.67 -8.62 -20.41
CA ARG A 372 11.95 -8.62 -21.15
C ARG A 372 12.12 -9.75 -22.14
N ASP A 373 11.35 -10.84 -22.05
CA ASP A 373 11.55 -12.04 -22.86
C ASP A 373 11.04 -11.85 -24.30
N PRO A 374 11.90 -11.95 -25.33
CA PRO A 374 11.50 -11.76 -26.72
C PRO A 374 11.11 -13.06 -27.44
N ARG A 375 11.32 -14.25 -26.83
CA ARG A 375 11.36 -15.53 -27.57
C ARG A 375 10.05 -15.89 -28.28
N PHE A 376 8.92 -15.58 -27.66
CA PHE A 376 7.61 -16.09 -28.08
C PHE A 376 6.49 -15.04 -28.04
N SER A 377 6.85 -13.79 -27.74
CA SER A 377 5.90 -12.72 -27.49
C SER A 377 5.93 -11.70 -28.63
N PRO A 378 4.79 -11.42 -29.30
CA PRO A 378 4.73 -10.38 -30.32
C PRO A 378 4.91 -8.97 -29.73
N ASP A 379 4.73 -8.81 -28.42
CA ASP A 379 4.86 -7.55 -27.68
C ASP A 379 5.80 -7.68 -26.46
N GLY A 380 6.72 -8.65 -26.50
CA GLY A 380 7.78 -8.86 -25.52
C GLY A 380 9.04 -8.10 -25.89
N GLY A 381 10.16 -8.43 -25.25
CA GLY A 381 11.41 -7.67 -25.44
C GLY A 381 11.30 -6.21 -24.95
N ARG A 382 10.41 -5.96 -23.99
CA ARG A 382 10.16 -4.65 -23.38
C ARG A 382 10.67 -4.69 -21.94
N PRO A 383 11.98 -4.63 -21.69
CA PRO A 383 12.51 -4.74 -20.34
C PRO A 383 12.00 -3.60 -19.44
N GLU A 384 11.94 -3.86 -18.15
CA GLU A 384 11.48 -2.96 -17.09
C GLU A 384 12.31 -1.67 -17.01
N ASN A 385 13.62 -1.76 -17.30
CA ASN A 385 14.51 -0.59 -17.32
C ASN A 385 14.17 0.44 -18.40
N ALA A 386 13.39 0.05 -19.42
CA ALA A 386 12.86 1.00 -20.38
C ALA A 386 11.81 1.94 -19.78
N VAL A 387 11.30 1.65 -18.57
CA VAL A 387 10.33 2.47 -17.83
C VAL A 387 10.90 2.98 -16.51
N SER A 388 11.37 2.09 -15.62
CA SER A 388 11.85 2.46 -14.28
C SER A 388 13.31 2.90 -14.24
N GLY A 389 14.07 2.61 -15.30
CA GLY A 389 15.53 2.80 -15.34
C GLY A 389 16.33 1.73 -14.59
N GLN A 390 15.68 0.85 -13.82
CA GLN A 390 16.30 -0.26 -13.11
C GLN A 390 16.03 -1.59 -13.80
N ILE A 391 16.92 -2.55 -13.59
CA ILE A 391 16.83 -3.88 -14.21
C ILE A 391 17.00 -4.95 -13.14
N PHE A 392 16.04 -5.88 -13.08
CA PHE A 392 16.09 -6.96 -12.11
C PHE A 392 17.25 -7.91 -12.43
N THR A 393 18.09 -8.17 -11.42
CA THR A 393 19.33 -8.94 -11.57
C THR A 393 19.58 -9.90 -10.41
N VAL A 394 19.21 -9.51 -9.19
CA VAL A 394 19.46 -10.29 -7.97
C VAL A 394 18.14 -10.57 -7.26
N ASP A 395 17.77 -11.84 -7.19
CA ASP A 395 16.49 -12.30 -6.65
C ASP A 395 16.47 -12.34 -5.11
N CYS A 396 17.61 -12.63 -4.48
CA CYS A 396 17.65 -12.63 -3.02
C CYS A 396 19.05 -12.46 -2.44
N CYS A 397 19.03 -12.22 -1.13
CA CYS A 397 20.07 -12.63 -0.17
C CYS A 397 21.41 -11.87 -0.27
N SER A 398 21.47 -10.78 -1.02
CA SER A 398 22.59 -9.85 -0.97
C SER A 398 22.41 -8.88 0.21
N ALA A 399 23.50 -8.63 0.95
CA ALA A 399 23.54 -7.46 1.81
C ALA A 399 23.46 -6.21 0.93
N PRO A 400 22.68 -5.17 1.28
CA PRO A 400 22.73 -3.93 0.54
C PRO A 400 24.16 -3.41 0.60
N THR A 401 24.86 -3.45 -0.53
CA THR A 401 26.11 -2.75 -0.69
C THR A 401 25.72 -1.29 -0.89
N GLY A 402 25.32 -0.63 0.19
CA GLY A 402 24.91 0.79 0.23
C GLY A 402 26.08 1.74 -0.01
N PHE A 403 26.93 1.41 -0.98
CA PHE A 403 28.06 2.22 -1.37
C PHE A 403 27.59 3.21 -2.42
N VAL A 404 27.41 4.46 -2.01
CA VAL A 404 27.32 5.57 -2.96
C VAL A 404 28.76 6.00 -3.26
N PRO A 405 29.21 5.93 -4.51
CA PRO A 405 30.54 6.43 -4.86
C PRO A 405 30.71 7.90 -4.42
N PRO A 406 31.89 8.33 -3.95
CA PRO A 406 32.08 9.71 -3.46
C PRO A 406 31.76 10.82 -4.48
N ALA A 407 31.81 10.50 -5.78
CA ALA A 407 31.38 11.41 -6.84
C ALA A 407 29.85 11.59 -6.85
N ASP A 408 29.11 10.49 -6.66
CA ASP A 408 27.65 10.46 -6.63
C ASP A 408 27.11 11.03 -5.31
N GLY A 409 27.84 10.88 -4.19
CA GLY A 409 27.51 11.46 -2.89
C GLY A 409 27.32 12.99 -2.92
N ARG A 410 27.90 13.66 -3.91
CA ARG A 410 27.74 15.12 -4.13
C ARG A 410 26.49 15.50 -4.92
N MET A 411 25.84 14.54 -5.57
CA MET A 411 24.65 14.78 -6.38
C MET A 411 23.42 15.07 -5.51
N ARG A 412 22.41 15.73 -6.09
CA ARG A 412 21.21 16.19 -5.36
C ARG A 412 20.53 15.11 -4.53
N PHE A 413 20.54 13.86 -5.02
CA PHE A 413 19.86 12.74 -4.38
C PHE A 413 20.57 12.27 -3.11
N TRP A 414 21.90 12.25 -3.12
CA TRP A 414 22.71 11.68 -2.04
C TRP A 414 23.29 12.74 -1.10
N ARG A 415 23.43 14.00 -1.55
CA ARG A 415 24.03 15.05 -0.73
C ARG A 415 23.30 15.19 0.61
N ASN A 416 24.09 15.33 1.68
CA ASN A 416 23.61 15.43 3.06
C ASN A 416 22.89 14.17 3.59
N THR A 417 23.18 12.99 3.04
CA THR A 417 22.77 11.71 3.61
C THR A 417 23.96 11.02 4.26
N ASP A 418 23.70 10.14 5.22
CA ASP A 418 24.76 9.39 5.93
C ASP A 418 25.48 8.35 5.06
N VAL A 419 24.98 8.12 3.83
CA VAL A 419 25.56 7.18 2.86
C VAL A 419 26.45 7.85 1.80
N ALA A 420 26.57 9.19 1.82
CA ALA A 420 27.24 10.00 0.80
C ALA A 420 28.69 10.41 1.12
#